data_AF-S7IWR0-F1
#
_entry.id   AF-S7IWR0-F1
#
_cell.length_a   1.000
_cell.length_b   1.000
_cell.length_c   1.000
_cell.angle_alpha   90.00
_cell.angle_beta   90.00
_cell.angle_gamma   90.00
#
_symmetry.space_group_name_H-M   'P 1'
#
loop_
_entity.id
_entity.type
_entity.pdbx_description
1 polymer ?
#
loop_
_entity_poly.entity_id
_entity_poly.type
_entity_poly.pdbx_seq_one_letter_code
_entity_poly.pdbx_strand_id
1 'polypeptide(L)' 'MAQTTICIRIDTDVKKEFETFCDSIGMSMSTAINIFIKKSVGEQRIPFEITAKRDSEKS' A
#
# COMPACT_ATOMS: atom_id res chain seq x y z
N MET A 1 -12.45 12.47 -17.57
CA MET A 1 -11.50 12.58 -16.44
C MET A 1 -10.24 11.84 -16.85
N ALA A 2 -9.06 12.45 -16.75
CA ALA A 2 -7.81 11.78 -17.11
C ALA A 2 -7.55 10.62 -16.12
N GLN A 3 -7.43 9.41 -16.65
CA GLN A 3 -6.98 8.25 -15.86
C GLN A 3 -5.48 8.10 -16.09
N THR A 4 -4.71 8.09 -15.01
CA THR A 4 -3.26 7.87 -15.04
C THR A 4 -2.99 6.48 -14.49
N THR A 5 -2.30 5.66 -15.28
CA THR A 5 -1.89 4.32 -14.86
C THR A 5 -0.62 4.39 -14.04
N ILE A 6 -0.62 3.72 -12.88
CA ILE A 6 0.57 3.58 -12.03
C ILE A 6 1.02 2.12 -12.08
N CYS A 7 2.27 1.88 -12.50
CA CYS A 7 2.89 0.56 -12.47
C CYS A 7 3.73 0.41 -11.20
N ILE A 8 3.29 -0.45 -10.27
CA ILE A 8 3.97 -0.72 -9.01
C ILE A 8 4.54 -2.13 -9.07
N ARG A 9 5.84 -2.27 -8.77
CA ARG A 9 6.47 -3.58 -8.56
C ARG A 9 6.36 -3.91 -7.08
N ILE A 10 5.80 -5.07 -6.79
CA ILE A 10 5.63 -5.60 -5.44
C ILE A 10 6.08 -7.05 -5.44
N ASP A 11 6.60 -7.50 -4.31
CA ASP A 11 6.91 -8.90 -4.12
C ASP A 11 5.64 -9.78 -4.17
N THR A 12 5.78 -11.02 -4.63
CA THR A 12 4.64 -11.92 -4.82
C THR A 12 3.99 -12.33 -3.50
N ASP A 13 4.77 -12.49 -2.45
CA ASP A 13 4.26 -12.91 -1.14
C ASP A 13 3.50 -11.76 -0.48
N VAL A 14 4.07 -10.55 -0.51
CA VAL A 14 3.40 -9.33 -0.02
C VAL A 14 2.12 -9.04 -0.82
N LYS A 15 2.12 -9.27 -2.14
CA LYS A 15 0.93 -9.14 -2.98
C LYS A 15 -0.20 -10.06 -2.50
N LYS A 16 0.10 -11.34 -2.22
CA LYS A 16 -0.88 -12.32 -1.76
C LYS A 16 -1.44 -11.98 -0.39
N GLU A 17 -0.59 -11.56 0.55
CA GLU A 17 -1.03 -11.11 1.87
C GLU A 17 -1.98 -9.91 1.75
N PHE A 18 -1.61 -8.93 0.92
CA PHE A 18 -2.42 -7.74 0.71
C PHE A 18 -3.72 -8.02 -0.04
N GLU A 19 -3.73 -8.95 -1.01
CA GLU A 19 -4.95 -9.42 -1.68
C GLU A 19 -5.89 -10.10 -0.68
N THR A 20 -5.38 -10.99 0.16
CA THR A 20 -6.18 -11.68 1.19
C THR A 20 -6.81 -10.68 2.18
N PHE A 21 -6.05 -9.67 2.57
CA PHE A 21 -6.54 -8.56 3.41
C PHE A 21 -7.64 -7.75 2.70
N CYS A 22 -7.41 -7.38 1.44
CA CYS A 22 -8.38 -6.65 0.62
C CYS A 22 -9.68 -7.44 0.45
N ASP A 23 -9.59 -8.76 0.20
CA ASP A 23 -10.73 -9.67 0.08
C ASP A 23 -11.52 -9.78 1.39
N SER A 24 -10.83 -9.82 2.54
CA SER A 24 -11.48 -9.83 3.85
C SER A 24 -12.29 -8.57 4.15
N ILE A 25 -11.90 -7.43 3.56
CA ILE A 25 -12.59 -6.14 3.72
C ILE A 25 -13.61 -5.91 2.59
N GLY A 26 -13.63 -6.78 1.57
CA GLY A 26 -14.51 -6.68 0.41
C GLY A 26 -14.11 -5.57 -0.55
N MET A 27 -12.82 -5.27 -0.66
CA MET A 27 -12.28 -4.21 -1.51
C MET A 27 -11.22 -4.75 -2.46
N SER A 28 -11.02 -4.11 -3.62
CA SER A 28 -9.94 -4.49 -4.54
C SER A 28 -8.62 -3.80 -4.18
N MET A 29 -7.50 -4.44 -4.54
CA MET A 29 -6.14 -3.91 -4.40
C MET A 29 -6.00 -2.46 -4.91
N SER A 30 -6.53 -2.20 -6.11
CA SER A 30 -6.49 -0.88 -6.75
C SER A 30 -7.32 0.15 -5.98
N THR A 31 -8.41 -0.27 -5.34
CA THR A 31 -9.21 0.60 -4.48
C THR A 31 -8.44 0.95 -3.21
N ALA A 32 -7.75 -0.01 -2.60
CA ALA A 32 -6.92 0.22 -1.42
C ALA A 32 -5.80 1.22 -1.70
N ILE A 33 -5.08 1.05 -2.82
CA ILE A 33 -4.02 1.97 -3.26
C ILE A 33 -4.58 3.36 -3.54
N ASN A 34 -5.73 3.46 -4.20
CA ASN A 34 -6.37 4.76 -4.46
C ASN A 34 -6.78 5.47 -3.17
N ILE A 35 -7.31 4.74 -2.18
CA ILE A 35 -7.64 5.30 -0.86
C ILE A 35 -6.36 5.79 -0.19
N PHE A 36 -5.30 4.99 -0.20
CA PHE A 36 -4.00 5.36 0.36
C PHE A 36 -3.47 6.66 -0.24
N ILE A 37 -3.47 6.79 -1.57
CA ILE A 37 -3.02 8.00 -2.28
C ILE A 37 -3.90 9.19 -1.88
N LYS A 38 -5.23 9.05 -1.92
CA LYS A 38 -6.16 10.13 -1.57
C LYS A 38 -5.99 10.60 -0.13
N LYS A 39 -5.85 9.67 0.81
CA LYS A 39 -5.57 9.98 2.22
C LYS A 39 -4.25 10.70 2.39
N SER A 40 -3.20 10.22 1.73
CA SER A 40 -1.86 10.80 1.83
C SER A 40 -1.80 12.23 1.28
N VAL A 41 -2.45 12.47 0.14
CA VAL A 41 -2.54 13.80 -0.49
C VAL A 41 -3.41 14.73 0.36
N GLY A 42 -4.53 14.24 0.89
CA GLY A 42 -5.45 15.05 1.70
C GLY A 42 -4.86 15.51 3.03
N GLU A 43 -4.05 14.65 3.68
CA GLU A 43 -3.42 14.97 4.97
C GLU A 43 -1.99 15.49 4.83
N GLN A 44 -1.46 15.58 3.60
CA GLN A 44 -0.06 15.91 3.29
C GLN A 44 0.97 15.12 4.13
N ARG A 45 0.62 13.88 4.48
CA ARG A 45 1.45 12.97 5.28
C ARG A 45 1.15 11.54 4.90
N ILE A 46 2.07 10.64 5.20
CA ILE A 46 1.84 9.22 5.00
C ILE A 46 0.92 8.71 6.13
N PRO A 47 -0.23 8.07 5.83
CA PRO A 47 -1.23 7.62 6.81
C PRO A 47 -0.81 6.35 7.56
N PHE A 48 0.48 6.08 7.64
CA PHE A 48 1.08 5.04 8.45
C PHE A 48 2.40 5.56 9.02
N GLU A 49 2.80 5.02 10.16
CA GLU A 49 4.08 5.35 10.76
C GLU A 49 5.21 4.73 9.94
N ILE A 50 6.09 5.58 9.39
CA ILE A 50 7.26 5.12 8.64
C ILE A 50 8.34 4.78 9.65
N THR A 51 8.34 3.54 10.12
CA THR A 51 9.48 3.02 10.88
C THR A 51 10.48 2.43 9.89
N ALA A 52 11.72 2.94 9.89
CA ALA A 52 12.82 2.18 9.30
C ALA A 52 13.01 0.94 10.18
N LYS A 53 12.38 -0.18 9.79
CA LYS A 53 12.72 -1.48 10.35
C LYS A 53 14.19 -1.68 9.96
N ARG A 54 15.10 -1.36 10.88
CA ARG A 54 16.49 -1.78 10.75
C ARG A 54 16.43 -3.30 10.80
N ASP A 55 16.43 -3.93 9.64
CA ASP A 55 16.96 -5.28 9.53
C ASP A 55 18.48 -5.14 9.74
N SER A 56 18.86 -4.94 10.99
CA SER A 56 20.22 -4.97 11.50
C SER A 56 20.13 -5.60 12.88
N GLU A 57 19.71 -6.86 12.86
CA GLU A 57 20.20 -7.82 13.83
C GLU A 57 20.94 -8.91 13.05
N LYS A 58 22.21 -8.65 12.77
CA LYS A 58 23.25 -9.69 12.74
C LYS A 58 24.54 -9.10 13.33
N SER A 59 24.75 -9.51 14.58
CA SER A 59 25.99 -9.89 15.28
C SER A 59 27.30 -9.19 14.92
#